data_AF-A0A958BYF1-F1
#
_entry.id   AF-A0A958BYF1-F1
#
_cell.length_a   1.000
_cell.length_b   1.000
_cell.length_c   1.000
_cell.angle_alpha   90.00
_cell.angle_beta   90.00
_cell.angle_gamma   90.00
#
_symmetry.space_group_name_H-M   'P 1'
#
loop_
_entity.id
_entity.type
_entity.pdbx_description
1 polymer ?
#
loop_
_entity_poly.entity_id
_entity_poly.type
_entity_poly.pdbx_seq_one_letter_code
_entity_poly.pdbx_strand_id
1 'polypeptide(L)'
;EPAAPDPRLPALERVLGYAADDTAVAYPLSTIAAVGVIADTINGQDVVIFYEPGAASALDNTSISASREVGAAGMFSPQVEGQRLTFNYNDGMITDNETGSEWDIFGRAVSGELAGAQLEPVESHTHFWFAWAAFRPDTVVYKEPSN
;
A
#
# COMPACT_ATOMS: atom_id res chain seq x y z
N GLU A 1 -5.89 33.83 2.03
CA GLU A 1 -6.42 32.68 2.80
C GLU A 1 -5.54 31.47 2.55
N PRO A 2 -5.30 30.57 3.51
CA PRO A 2 -4.72 29.27 3.18
C PRO A 2 -5.64 28.55 2.21
N ALA A 3 -5.07 27.81 1.25
CA ALA A 3 -5.86 27.00 0.33
C ALA A 3 -6.75 26.03 1.14
N ALA A 4 -8.02 25.91 0.74
CA ALA A 4 -8.92 24.93 1.34
C ALA A 4 -8.36 23.52 1.16
N PRO A 5 -8.51 22.61 2.15
CA PRO A 5 -8.04 21.24 2.03
C PRO A 5 -8.71 20.53 0.85
N ASP A 6 -7.96 19.71 0.13
CA ASP A 6 -8.47 18.98 -1.03
C ASP A 6 -9.59 18.00 -0.60
N PRO A 7 -10.81 18.13 -1.14
CA PRO A 7 -11.98 17.42 -0.65
C PRO A 7 -12.07 15.95 -1.11
N ARG A 8 -11.14 15.47 -1.95
CA ARG A 8 -11.18 14.10 -2.48
C ARG A 8 -11.02 13.04 -1.39
N LEU A 9 -10.30 13.35 -0.32
CA LEU A 9 -10.14 12.51 0.87
C LEU A 9 -10.17 13.36 2.14
N PRO A 10 -10.49 12.77 3.31
CA PRO A 10 -10.32 13.45 4.60
C PRO A 10 -8.89 13.96 4.77
N ALA A 11 -8.70 15.17 5.30
CA ALA A 11 -7.37 15.77 5.45
C ALA A 11 -6.38 14.87 6.20
N LEU A 12 -6.84 14.18 7.24
CA LEU A 12 -6.06 13.27 8.07
C LEU A 12 -6.03 11.82 7.55
N GLU A 13 -6.61 11.55 6.38
CA GLU A 13 -6.46 10.25 5.73
C GLU A 13 -5.00 10.02 5.39
N ARG A 14 -4.53 8.79 5.61
CA ARG A 14 -3.18 8.41 5.18
C ARG A 14 -3.25 7.81 3.79
N VAL A 15 -2.27 8.13 2.97
CA VAL A 15 -2.14 7.59 1.62
C VAL A 15 -0.75 7.01 1.45
N LEU A 16 -0.65 5.85 0.79
CA LEU A 16 0.61 5.42 0.19
C LEU A 16 0.74 6.19 -1.13
N GLY A 17 1.66 7.14 -1.18
CA GLY A 17 1.94 7.96 -2.35
C GLY A 17 3.03 7.31 -3.19
N TYR A 18 2.75 7.16 -4.48
CA TYR A 18 3.74 6.90 -5.52
C TYR A 18 3.89 8.18 -6.35
N ALA A 19 5.12 8.57 -6.65
CA ALA A 19 5.40 9.64 -7.60
C ALA A 19 6.67 9.33 -8.39
N ALA A 20 6.54 9.25 -9.70
CA ALA A 20 7.66 9.15 -10.63
C ALA A 20 7.34 9.98 -11.88
N ASP A 21 8.35 10.69 -12.40
CA ASP A 21 8.23 11.58 -13.54
C ASP A 21 7.05 12.57 -13.38
N ASP A 22 6.06 12.50 -14.28
CA ASP A 22 4.88 13.35 -14.31
C ASP A 22 3.64 12.67 -13.69
N THR A 23 3.80 11.48 -13.10
CA THR A 23 2.69 10.69 -12.56
C THR A 23 2.77 10.58 -11.05
N ALA A 24 1.68 10.96 -10.39
CA ALA A 24 1.48 10.76 -8.96
C ALA A 24 0.20 9.97 -8.74
N VAL A 25 0.27 8.93 -7.91
CA VAL A 25 -0.88 8.13 -7.49
C VAL A 25 -0.90 8.06 -5.98
N ALA A 26 -2.07 8.26 -5.39
CA ALA A 26 -2.32 8.16 -3.97
C ALA A 26 -3.27 7.00 -3.72
N TYR A 27 -2.82 6.00 -2.95
CA TYR A 27 -3.62 4.87 -2.51
C TYR A 27 -4.06 5.12 -1.06
N PRO A 28 -5.36 5.36 -0.78
CA PRO A 28 -5.83 5.54 0.59
C PRO A 28 -5.52 4.30 1.43
N LEU A 29 -4.91 4.49 2.60
CA LEU A 29 -4.58 3.37 3.50
C LEU A 29 -5.85 2.63 3.94
N SER A 30 -6.99 3.31 4.08
CA SER A 30 -8.27 2.65 4.36
C SER A 30 -8.71 1.72 3.24
N THR A 31 -8.47 2.08 1.98
CA THR A 31 -8.74 1.22 0.81
C THR A 31 -7.80 0.03 0.80
N ILE A 32 -6.50 0.24 1.00
CA ILE A 32 -5.53 -0.87 1.04
C ILE A 32 -5.86 -1.82 2.19
N ALA A 33 -6.19 -1.30 3.37
CA ALA A 33 -6.53 -2.09 4.55
C ALA A 33 -7.80 -2.94 4.38
N ALA A 34 -8.75 -2.51 3.55
CA ALA A 34 -9.99 -3.25 3.31
C ALA A 34 -9.76 -4.52 2.49
N VAL A 35 -8.76 -4.54 1.60
CA VAL A 35 -8.48 -5.68 0.69
C VAL A 35 -7.18 -6.41 0.99
N GLY A 36 -6.24 -5.79 1.72
CA GLY A 36 -4.93 -6.33 2.08
C GLY A 36 -3.90 -6.33 0.95
N VAL A 37 -4.33 -6.60 -0.30
CA VAL A 37 -3.48 -6.57 -1.49
C VAL A 37 -4.17 -5.79 -2.61
N ILE A 38 -3.45 -4.88 -3.24
CA ILE A 38 -3.89 -4.17 -4.45
C ILE A 38 -2.88 -4.43 -5.56
N ALA A 39 -3.35 -4.97 -6.68
CA ALA A 39 -2.59 -5.00 -7.93
C ALA A 39 -3.03 -3.82 -8.79
N ASP A 40 -2.06 -3.08 -9.33
CA ASP A 40 -2.33 -1.92 -10.19
C ASP A 40 -1.27 -1.81 -11.30
N THR A 41 -1.54 -0.98 -12.30
CA THR A 41 -0.58 -0.70 -13.38
C THR A 41 -0.44 0.81 -13.55
N ILE A 42 0.75 1.34 -13.25
CA ILE A 42 1.07 2.77 -13.34
C ILE A 42 2.00 2.99 -14.53
N ASN A 43 1.56 3.77 -15.54
CA ASN A 43 2.32 4.00 -16.78
C ASN A 43 2.83 2.72 -17.48
N GLY A 44 2.08 1.62 -17.39
CA GLY A 44 2.48 0.33 -17.96
C GLY A 44 3.46 -0.47 -17.10
N GLN A 45 3.86 0.04 -15.94
CA GLN A 45 4.59 -0.72 -14.93
C GLN A 45 3.60 -1.37 -13.96
N ASP A 46 3.63 -2.70 -13.89
CA ASP A 46 2.85 -3.44 -12.90
C ASP A 46 3.42 -3.21 -11.50
N VAL A 47 2.53 -2.95 -10.54
CA VAL A 47 2.86 -2.82 -9.13
C VAL A 47 1.90 -3.64 -8.29
N VAL A 48 2.38 -4.10 -7.14
CA VAL A 48 1.54 -4.68 -6.10
C VAL A 48 1.79 -3.98 -4.78
N ILE A 49 0.71 -3.69 -4.07
CA ILE A 49 0.73 -3.08 -2.75
C ILE A 49 0.31 -4.13 -1.75
N PHE A 50 1.16 -4.34 -0.74
CA PHE A 50 0.87 -5.19 0.41
C PHE A 50 0.53 -4.32 1.61
N TYR A 51 -0.38 -4.80 2.45
CA TYR A 51 -0.74 -4.16 3.72
C TYR A 51 -0.69 -5.14 4.87
N GLU A 52 -0.12 -4.68 5.98
CA GLU A 52 -0.16 -5.37 7.26
C GLU A 52 -0.86 -4.47 8.28
N PRO A 53 -1.91 -4.97 8.96
CA PRO A 53 -2.54 -4.24 10.04
C PRO A 53 -1.53 -4.04 11.17
N GLY A 54 -1.38 -2.80 11.63
CA GLY A 54 -0.47 -2.48 12.73
C GLY A 54 -1.01 -3.11 14.01
N ALA A 55 -0.13 -3.70 14.83
CA ALA A 55 -0.53 -4.21 16.13
C ALA A 55 -1.21 -3.09 16.93
N ALA A 56 -2.47 -3.29 17.33
CA ALA A 56 -3.12 -2.50 18.36
C ALA A 56 -2.25 -2.63 19.62
N SER A 57 -1.36 -1.68 19.84
CA SER A 57 -0.41 -1.75 20.95
C SER A 57 -1.22 -1.76 22.24
N ALA A 58 -1.27 -2.91 22.93
CA ALA A 58 -1.88 -3.08 24.24
C ALA A 58 -1.09 -2.37 25.37
N LEU A 59 -0.33 -1.32 25.03
CA LEU A 59 0.56 -0.59 25.93
C LEU A 59 0.16 0.87 26.17
N ASP A 60 -0.92 1.39 25.57
CA ASP A 60 -1.27 2.81 25.68
C ASP A 60 -2.52 3.04 26.56
N ASN A 61 -2.41 2.73 27.86
CA ASN A 61 -3.42 3.14 28.85
C ASN A 61 -3.16 4.55 29.43
N THR A 62 -2.41 5.42 28.74
CA THR A 62 -2.23 6.81 29.20
C THR A 62 -2.02 7.77 28.03
N SER A 63 -3.12 8.30 27.52
CA SER A 63 -3.19 9.52 26.68
C SER A 63 -2.43 9.50 25.35
N ILE A 64 -3.01 8.93 24.29
CA ILE A 64 -3.01 9.53 22.94
C ILE A 64 -4.26 9.03 22.19
N SER A 65 -5.30 9.88 22.04
CA SER A 65 -6.49 9.59 21.20
C SER A 65 -6.21 9.61 19.68
N ALA A 66 -4.98 9.32 19.27
CA ALA A 66 -4.50 9.34 17.89
C ALA A 66 -3.60 8.14 17.53
N SER A 67 -3.34 7.21 18.47
CA SER A 67 -2.63 5.95 18.20
C SER A 67 -3.62 4.92 17.66
N ARG A 68 -4.36 5.27 16.59
CA ARG A 68 -5.14 4.29 15.83
C ARG A 68 -4.16 3.43 15.06
N GLU A 69 -4.19 2.13 15.32
CA GLU A 69 -3.63 1.02 14.53
C GLU A 69 -2.95 1.51 13.23
N VAL A 70 -1.65 1.82 13.32
CA VAL A 70 -0.90 2.30 12.17
C VAL A 70 -0.47 1.08 11.38
N GLY A 71 -1.33 0.61 10.48
CA GLY A 71 -0.95 -0.36 9.46
C GLY A 71 0.19 0.15 8.59
N ALA A 72 0.99 -0.79 8.10
CA ALA A 72 2.08 -0.54 7.18
C ALA A 72 1.66 -0.99 5.77
N ALA A 73 2.08 -0.23 4.76
CA ALA A 73 1.89 -0.62 3.37
C ALA A 73 3.21 -0.48 2.61
N GLY A 74 3.48 -1.42 1.71
CA GLY A 74 4.65 -1.42 0.83
C GLY A 74 4.23 -1.65 -0.61
N MET A 75 4.93 -1.01 -1.56
CA MET A 75 4.73 -1.20 -2.99
C MET A 75 5.93 -1.92 -3.61
N PHE A 76 5.65 -2.88 -4.49
CA PHE A 76 6.66 -3.74 -5.10
C PHE A 76 6.37 -4.00 -6.58
N SER A 77 7.41 -4.35 -7.33
CA SER A 77 7.27 -4.98 -8.65
C SER A 77 6.82 -6.44 -8.43
N PRO A 78 5.69 -6.89 -9.01
CA PRO A 78 5.18 -8.25 -8.83
C PRO A 78 5.91 -9.23 -9.77
N GLN A 79 7.24 -9.18 -9.80
CA GLN A 79 8.07 -10.01 -10.67
C GLN A 79 9.21 -10.65 -9.88
N VAL A 80 9.43 -11.94 -10.14
CA VAL A 80 10.55 -12.72 -9.61
C VAL A 80 11.15 -13.47 -10.78
N GLU A 81 12.46 -13.27 -11.04
CA GLU A 81 13.20 -13.96 -12.10
C GLU A 81 12.52 -13.89 -13.49
N GLY A 82 11.82 -12.79 -13.78
CA GLY A 82 11.11 -12.57 -15.05
C GLY A 82 9.71 -13.20 -15.14
N GLN A 83 9.26 -13.92 -14.11
CA GLN A 83 7.88 -14.36 -13.98
C GLN A 83 7.07 -13.28 -13.25
N ARG A 84 5.98 -12.84 -13.88
CA ARG A 84 4.95 -12.03 -13.21
C ARG A 84 4.18 -12.92 -12.23
N LEU A 85 4.01 -12.44 -11.02
CA LEU A 85 3.21 -13.06 -9.98
C LEU A 85 1.91 -12.29 -9.76
N THR A 86 0.88 -12.98 -9.29
CA THR A 86 -0.37 -12.40 -8.84
C THR A 86 -0.60 -12.81 -7.41
N PHE A 87 -1.11 -11.89 -6.60
CA PHE A 87 -1.18 -12.07 -5.15
C PHE A 87 -2.62 -12.02 -4.66
N ASN A 88 -2.88 -12.78 -3.62
CA ASN A 88 -4.14 -12.74 -2.87
C ASN A 88 -3.83 -12.56 -1.39
N TYR A 89 -4.78 -11.94 -0.68
CA TYR A 89 -4.75 -11.81 0.77
C TYR A 89 -5.93 -12.55 1.38
N ASN A 90 -5.66 -13.58 2.18
CA ASN A 90 -6.69 -14.35 2.87
C ASN A 90 -6.20 -14.67 4.29
N ASP A 91 -7.08 -14.56 5.28
CA ASP A 91 -6.80 -14.93 6.68
C ASP A 91 -5.51 -14.31 7.27
N GLY A 92 -5.15 -13.09 6.83
CA GLY A 92 -3.93 -12.42 7.31
C GLY A 92 -2.65 -12.80 6.57
N MET A 93 -2.75 -13.63 5.53
CA MET A 93 -1.61 -14.14 4.76
C MET A 93 -1.64 -13.60 3.33
N ILE A 94 -0.46 -13.22 2.84
CA ILE A 94 -0.24 -12.86 1.44
C ILE A 94 0.32 -14.09 0.72
N THR A 95 -0.29 -14.50 -0.38
CA THR A 95 0.13 -15.69 -1.13
C THR A 95 0.12 -15.39 -2.63
N ASP A 96 1.11 -15.88 -3.38
CA ASP A 96 1.07 -15.83 -4.85
C ASP A 96 0.29 -17.00 -5.44
N ASN A 97 -0.38 -16.80 -6.59
CA ASN A 97 -1.23 -17.82 -7.20
C ASN A 97 -0.46 -18.84 -8.05
N GLU A 98 0.74 -18.47 -8.48
CA GLU A 98 1.53 -19.20 -9.46
C GLU A 98 2.28 -20.38 -8.81
N THR A 99 2.78 -20.18 -7.60
CA THR A 99 3.57 -21.16 -6.84
C THR A 99 2.95 -21.49 -5.47
N GLY A 100 2.03 -20.64 -4.99
CA GLY A 100 1.44 -20.80 -3.66
C GLY A 100 2.39 -20.41 -2.52
N SER A 101 3.44 -19.62 -2.81
CA SER A 101 4.39 -19.18 -1.78
C SER A 101 3.77 -18.08 -0.92
N GLU A 102 4.14 -18.06 0.36
CA GLU A 102 3.65 -17.10 1.34
C GLU A 102 4.64 -15.94 1.47
N TRP A 103 4.13 -14.71 1.59
CA TRP A 103 4.92 -13.49 1.54
C TRP A 103 4.72 -12.61 2.77
N ASP A 104 5.79 -11.97 3.24
CA ASP A 104 5.72 -10.93 4.26
C ASP A 104 5.42 -9.54 3.65
N ILE A 105 5.08 -8.59 4.53
CA ILE A 105 4.79 -7.19 4.16
C ILE A 105 5.97 -6.46 3.49
N PHE A 106 7.19 -6.99 3.61
CA PHE A 106 8.41 -6.44 3.00
C PHE A 106 8.70 -7.05 1.63
N GLY A 107 7.77 -7.84 1.09
CA GLY A 107 7.91 -8.46 -0.23
C GLY A 107 8.88 -9.63 -0.25
N ARG A 108 9.08 -10.32 0.88
CA ARG A 108 9.90 -11.54 0.93
C ARG A 108 9.03 -12.77 1.01
N ALA A 109 9.33 -13.77 0.19
CA ALA A 109 8.73 -15.09 0.32
C ALA A 109 9.29 -15.78 1.57
N VAL A 110 8.43 -16.07 2.54
CA VAL A 110 8.79 -16.69 3.83
C VAL A 110 8.65 -18.21 3.81
N SER A 111 7.88 -18.75 2.87
CA SER A 111 7.55 -20.18 2.76
C SER A 111 7.08 -20.50 1.34
N GLY A 112 7.12 -21.77 0.95
CA GLY A 112 6.75 -22.23 -0.40
C GLY A 112 7.94 -22.38 -1.36
N GLU A 113 7.64 -22.50 -2.64
CA GLU A 113 8.62 -22.74 -3.70
C GLU A 113 9.61 -21.58 -3.88
N LEU A 114 9.12 -20.35 -3.69
CA LEU A 114 9.90 -19.12 -3.83
C LEU A 114 10.56 -18.69 -2.51
N ALA A 115 10.56 -19.52 -1.46
CA ALA A 115 11.09 -19.13 -0.15
C ALA A 115 12.51 -18.52 -0.24
N GLY A 116 12.67 -17.31 0.32
CA GLY A 116 13.90 -16.52 0.24
C GLY A 116 13.97 -15.55 -0.94
N ALA A 117 13.05 -15.62 -1.90
CA ALA A 117 12.91 -14.62 -2.96
C ALA A 117 12.45 -13.27 -2.38
N GLN A 118 12.81 -12.20 -3.08
CA GLN A 118 12.53 -10.81 -2.71
C GLN A 118 11.96 -10.07 -3.92
N LEU A 119 10.79 -9.47 -3.76
CA LEU A 119 10.25 -8.52 -4.73
C LEU A 119 11.05 -7.23 -4.70
N GLU A 120 11.24 -6.62 -5.86
CA GLU A 120 11.91 -5.32 -5.96
C GLU A 120 10.98 -4.21 -5.39
N PRO A 121 11.42 -3.45 -4.37
CA PRO A 121 10.61 -2.38 -3.81
C PRO A 121 10.48 -1.23 -4.81
N VAL A 122 9.27 -0.69 -4.91
CA VAL A 122 8.97 0.52 -5.67
C VAL A 122 8.91 1.70 -4.72
N GLU A 123 9.62 2.78 -5.05
CA GLU A 123 9.72 3.96 -4.19
C GLU A 123 8.32 4.55 -3.95
N SER A 124 7.86 4.43 -2.71
CA SER A 124 6.55 4.86 -2.26
C SER A 124 6.62 5.20 -0.77
N HIS A 125 5.82 6.17 -0.35
CA HIS A 125 5.89 6.70 1.00
C HIS A 125 4.50 6.98 1.56
N THR A 126 4.32 6.75 2.85
CA THR A 126 3.06 7.09 3.52
C THR A 126 3.04 8.57 3.89
N HIS A 127 1.99 9.27 3.46
CA HIS A 127 1.77 10.68 3.76
C HIS A 127 0.37 10.89 4.35
N PHE A 128 0.17 11.98 5.08
CA PHE A 128 -1.18 12.50 5.29
C PHE A 128 -1.67 13.18 4.01
N TRP A 129 -2.96 13.01 3.70
CA TRP A 129 -3.58 13.51 2.49
C TRP A 129 -3.42 15.02 2.34
N PHE A 130 -3.62 15.80 3.41
CA PHE A 130 -3.47 17.26 3.35
C PHE A 130 -2.07 17.69 2.85
N ALA A 131 -1.03 16.94 3.24
CA ALA A 131 0.34 17.24 2.84
C ALA A 131 0.58 16.78 1.40
N TRP A 132 0.21 15.54 1.08
CA TRP A 132 0.38 14.99 -0.27
C TRP A 132 -0.34 15.82 -1.32
N ALA A 133 -1.63 16.11 -1.12
CA ALA A 133 -2.44 16.87 -2.07
C ALA A 133 -1.94 18.31 -2.27
N ALA A 134 -1.30 18.90 -1.26
CA ALA A 134 -0.69 20.23 -1.39
C ALA A 134 0.56 20.21 -2.30
N PHE A 135 1.35 19.13 -2.29
CA PHE A 135 2.55 18.99 -3.13
C PHE A 135 2.29 18.29 -4.47
N ARG A 136 1.20 17.54 -4.59
CA ARG A 136 0.79 16.74 -5.77
C ARG A 136 -0.72 16.90 -6.03
N PRO A 137 -1.19 18.12 -6.38
CA PRO A 137 -2.61 18.36 -6.59
C PRO A 137 -3.18 17.50 -7.74
N ASP A 138 -2.40 17.25 -8.79
CA ASP A 138 -2.80 16.44 -9.95
C ASP A 138 -2.71 14.93 -9.72
N THR A 139 -2.39 14.48 -8.50
CA THR A 139 -2.33 13.06 -8.15
C THR A 139 -3.64 12.36 -8.50
N VAL A 140 -3.55 11.19 -9.09
CA VAL A 140 -4.69 10.28 -9.20
C VAL A 140 -4.95 9.69 -7.82
N VAL A 141 -6.20 9.71 -7.36
CA VAL A 141 -6.59 8.99 -6.14
C VAL A 141 -7.12 7.64 -6.58
N TYR A 142 -6.44 6.56 -6.15
CA TYR A 142 -6.90 5.20 -6.44
C TYR A 142 -8.28 4.98 -5.82
N LYS A 143 -9.17 4.39 -6.61
CA LYS A 143 -10.48 3.94 -6.17
C LYS A 143 -10.57 2.48 -6.59
N GLU A 144 -10.92 1.63 -5.64
CA GLU A 144 -11.25 0.24 -5.98
C GLU A 144 -12.33 0.24 -7.07
N PRO A 145 -12.15 -0.52 -8.16
CA PRO A 145 -13.18 -0.64 -9.17
C PRO A 145 -14.45 -1.17 -8.50
N SER A 146 -15.51 -0.36 -8.49
CA SER A 146 -16.81 -0.77 -7.96
C SER A 146 -17.31 -1.97 -8.78
N ASN A 147 -17.36 -3.13 -8.16
CA ASN A 147 -17.94 -4.34 -8.75
C ASN A 147 -19.47 -4.24 -8.87
#